data_AF-A0A1F6Y943-F1
#
_entry.id   AF-A0A1F6Y943-F1
#
_cell.length_a   1.000
_cell.length_b   1.000
_cell.length_c   1.000
_cell.angle_alpha   90.00
_cell.angle_beta   90.00
_cell.angle_gamma   90.00
#
_symmetry.space_group_name_H-M   'P 1'
#
loop_
_entity.id
_entity.type
_entity.pdbx_description
1 polymer ?
#
loop_
_entity_poly.entity_id
_entity_poly.type
_entity_poly.pdbx_seq_one_letter_code
_entity_poly.pdbx_strand_id
1 'polypeptide(L)'
;MRNFQAKKKSRRILESPPVLILFLVLVLIFAFNLLGFWGKMRITARNREAALERVLELKENQEELAANIAKLNTPAGVEETIREKFGLGKEGEGLIVIVEDPGQSEEDKAKAEGGFFSFFKKLFR
;
A
#
# COMPACT_ATOMS: atom_id res chain seq x y z
N MET A 1 45.72 -40.13 -49.63
CA MET A 1 45.13 -40.57 -48.34
C MET A 1 45.72 -39.80 -47.13
N ARG A 2 45.63 -38.45 -47.08
CA ARG A 2 46.24 -37.63 -45.99
C ARG A 2 45.22 -36.86 -45.12
N ASN A 3 43.92 -37.03 -45.36
CA ASN A 3 42.88 -36.17 -44.76
C ASN A 3 42.24 -36.76 -43.48
N PHE A 4 42.71 -37.92 -43.00
CA PHE A 4 42.15 -38.57 -41.80
C PHE A 4 42.87 -38.25 -40.48
N GLN A 5 44.09 -37.69 -40.53
CA GLN A 5 44.87 -37.41 -39.30
C GLN A 5 44.55 -36.07 -38.64
N ALA A 6 43.97 -35.11 -39.37
CA ALA A 6 43.59 -33.80 -38.83
C ALA A 6 42.47 -33.90 -37.76
N LYS A 7 41.56 -34.88 -37.88
CA LYS A 7 40.45 -35.11 -36.94
C LYS A 7 40.92 -35.55 -35.55
N LYS A 8 42.13 -36.10 -35.40
CA LYS A 8 42.65 -36.56 -34.10
C LYS A 8 43.24 -35.43 -33.25
N LYS A 9 43.75 -34.36 -33.89
CA LYS A 9 44.36 -33.20 -33.20
C LYS A 9 43.30 -32.29 -32.57
N SER A 10 42.14 -32.13 -33.22
CA SER A 10 40.99 -31.40 -32.66
C SER A 10 40.42 -32.06 -31.40
N ARG A 11 40.38 -33.40 -31.34
CA ARG A 11 39.96 -34.14 -30.12
C ARG A 11 40.90 -33.91 -28.95
N ARG A 12 42.22 -33.88 -29.19
CA ARG A 12 43.21 -33.57 -28.14
C ARG A 12 43.07 -32.16 -27.56
N ILE A 13 42.67 -31.18 -28.37
CA ILE A 13 42.44 -29.81 -27.89
C ILE A 13 41.21 -29.77 -26.97
N LEU A 14 40.15 -30.51 -27.30
CA LEU A 14 38.96 -30.65 -26.46
C LEU A 14 39.21 -31.46 -25.17
N GLU A 15 40.12 -32.43 -25.21
CA GLU A 15 40.55 -33.25 -24.05
C GLU A 15 41.64 -32.57 -23.20
N SER A 16 42.07 -31.36 -23.57
CA SER A 16 43.08 -30.64 -22.80
C SER A 16 42.47 -30.08 -21.50
N PRO A 17 43.09 -30.32 -20.33
CA PRO A 17 42.61 -29.81 -19.03
C PRO A 17 42.23 -28.31 -19.01
N PRO A 18 42.99 -27.38 -19.63
CA PRO A 18 42.63 -25.96 -19.61
C PRO A 18 41.36 -25.64 -20.41
N VAL A 19 41.09 -26.35 -21.51
CA VAL A 19 39.88 -26.16 -22.31
C VAL A 19 38.66 -26.65 -21.54
N LEU A 20 38.80 -27.73 -20.79
CA LEU A 20 37.76 -28.28 -19.94
C LEU A 20 37.42 -27.36 -18.76
N ILE A 21 38.44 -26.74 -18.15
CA ILE A 21 38.26 -25.72 -17.10
C ILE A 21 37.57 -24.46 -17.68
N LEU A 22 38.00 -23.98 -18.84
CA LEU A 22 37.36 -22.84 -19.50
C LEU A 22 35.88 -23.13 -19.78
N PHE A 23 35.57 -24.33 -20.25
CA PHE A 23 34.20 -24.76 -20.52
C PHE A 23 33.37 -24.86 -19.23
N LEU A 24 33.95 -25.37 -18.15
CA LEU A 24 33.31 -25.42 -16.82
C LEU A 24 32.96 -24.00 -16.33
N VAL A 25 33.90 -23.06 -16.41
CA VAL A 25 33.69 -21.66 -16.01
C VAL A 25 32.57 -21.04 -16.85
N LEU A 26 32.57 -21.29 -18.16
CA LEU A 26 31.54 -20.80 -19.06
C LEU A 26 30.15 -21.34 -18.66
N VAL A 27 30.04 -22.65 -18.43
CA VAL A 27 28.79 -23.28 -17.96
C VAL A 27 28.32 -22.70 -16.62
N LEU A 28 29.22 -22.46 -15.67
CA LEU A 28 28.88 -21.84 -14.39
C LEU A 28 28.32 -20.43 -14.58
N ILE A 29 28.95 -19.60 -15.43
CA ILE A 29 28.45 -18.25 -15.74
C ILE A 29 27.04 -18.32 -16.34
N PHE A 30 26.79 -19.25 -17.27
CA PHE A 30 25.44 -19.44 -17.82
C PHE A 30 24.43 -19.89 -16.75
N ALA A 31 24.80 -20.82 -15.87
CA ALA A 31 23.93 -21.29 -14.79
C ALA A 31 23.55 -20.15 -13.82
N PHE A 32 24.50 -19.32 -13.42
CA PHE A 32 24.24 -18.15 -12.57
C PHE A 32 23.34 -17.11 -13.27
N ASN A 33 23.53 -16.87 -14.56
CA ASN A 33 22.68 -15.96 -15.34
C ASN A 33 21.25 -16.47 -15.49
N LEU A 34 21.07 -17.78 -15.71
CA LEU A 34 19.74 -18.39 -15.81
C LEU A 34 18.97 -18.29 -14.49
N LEU A 35 19.63 -18.51 -13.35
CA LEU A 35 19.04 -18.34 -12.02
C LEU A 35 18.63 -16.88 -11.77
N GLY A 36 19.48 -15.92 -12.15
CA GLY A 36 19.16 -14.48 -12.06
C GLY A 36 18.02 -14.05 -12.99
N PHE A 37 17.88 -14.70 -14.16
CA PHE A 37 16.80 -14.44 -15.11
C PHE A 37 15.46 -14.98 -14.61
N TRP A 38 15.44 -16.13 -13.95
CA TRP A 38 14.21 -16.72 -13.39
C TRP A 38 13.57 -15.83 -12.30
N GLY A 39 14.38 -15.09 -11.55
CA GLY A 39 13.89 -14.08 -10.60
C GLY A 39 13.15 -12.91 -11.26
N LYS A 40 13.57 -12.49 -12.47
CA LYS A 40 12.99 -11.33 -13.17
C LYS A 40 11.56 -11.57 -13.66
N MET A 41 11.23 -12.80 -14.07
CA MET A 41 9.89 -13.14 -14.54
C MET A 41 8.82 -13.01 -13.45
N ARG A 42 9.14 -13.33 -12.19
CA ARG A 42 8.21 -13.16 -11.06
C ARG A 42 8.00 -11.68 -10.69
N ILE A 43 9.04 -10.85 -10.82
CA ILE A 43 8.98 -9.42 -10.50
C ILE A 43 8.09 -8.68 -11.50
N THR A 44 8.17 -9.01 -12.79
CA THR A 44 7.33 -8.35 -13.81
C THR A 44 5.84 -8.64 -13.64
N ALA A 45 5.47 -9.86 -13.23
CA ALA A 45 4.07 -10.20 -12.95
C ALA A 45 3.51 -9.42 -11.74
N ARG A 46 4.25 -9.37 -10.63
CA ARG A 46 3.82 -8.61 -9.44
C ARG A 46 3.75 -7.11 -9.69
N ASN A 47 4.68 -6.55 -10.46
CA ASN A 47 4.65 -5.13 -10.83
C ASN A 47 3.45 -4.80 -11.72
N ARG A 48 3.02 -5.73 -12.58
CA ARG A 48 1.83 -5.55 -13.41
C ARG A 48 0.55 -5.57 -12.58
N GLU A 49 0.43 -6.50 -11.62
CA GLU A 49 -0.72 -6.56 -10.70
C GLU A 49 -0.83 -5.28 -9.86
N ALA A 50 0.27 -4.84 -9.24
CA ALA A 50 0.29 -3.61 -8.45
C ALA A 50 -0.02 -2.36 -9.28
N ALA A 51 0.39 -2.33 -10.54
CA ALA A 51 0.04 -1.23 -11.45
C ALA A 51 -1.45 -1.25 -11.82
N LEU A 52 -2.04 -2.42 -12.04
CA LEU A 52 -3.47 -2.54 -12.35
C LEU A 52 -4.34 -2.16 -11.15
N GLU A 53 -3.97 -2.59 -9.95
CA GLU A 53 -4.68 -2.25 -8.71
C GLU A 53 -4.70 -0.74 -8.48
N ARG A 54 -3.55 -0.07 -8.63
CA ARG A 54 -3.48 1.41 -8.55
C ARG A 54 -4.31 2.12 -9.61
N VAL A 55 -4.40 1.58 -10.83
CA VAL A 55 -5.24 2.17 -11.87
C VAL A 55 -6.72 2.04 -11.54
N LEU A 56 -7.14 0.93 -10.94
CA LEU A 56 -8.52 0.73 -10.50
C LEU A 56 -8.85 1.68 -9.34
N GLU A 57 -8.01 1.75 -8.32
CA GLU A 57 -8.16 2.65 -7.17
C GLU A 57 -8.24 4.12 -7.63
N LEU A 58 -7.38 4.54 -8.55
CA LEU A 58 -7.40 5.90 -9.09
C LEU A 58 -8.68 6.21 -9.88
N LYS A 59 -9.24 5.23 -10.58
CA LYS A 59 -10.52 5.41 -11.30
C LYS A 59 -11.70 5.53 -10.35
N GLU A 60 -11.77 4.67 -9.34
CA GLU A 60 -12.82 4.74 -8.32
C GLU A 60 -12.78 6.09 -7.59
N ASN A 61 -11.60 6.52 -7.16
CA ASN A 61 -11.41 7.83 -6.55
C ASN A 61 -11.82 8.96 -7.50
N GLN A 62 -11.48 8.89 -8.79
CA GLN A 62 -11.86 9.92 -9.76
C GLN A 62 -13.39 10.01 -9.93
N GLU A 63 -14.08 8.87 -9.97
CA GLU A 63 -15.54 8.82 -10.07
C GLU A 63 -16.22 9.38 -8.81
N GLU A 64 -15.71 9.03 -7.62
CA GLU A 64 -16.22 9.56 -6.34
C GLU A 64 -16.00 11.07 -6.25
N LEU A 65 -14.80 11.56 -6.58
CA LEU A 65 -14.50 12.99 -6.58
C LEU A 65 -15.36 13.75 -7.60
N ALA A 66 -15.61 13.16 -8.78
CA ALA A 66 -16.48 13.76 -9.79
C ALA A 66 -17.94 13.85 -9.30
N ALA A 67 -18.45 12.81 -8.63
CA ALA A 67 -19.78 12.81 -8.02
C ALA A 67 -19.88 13.86 -6.90
N ASN A 68 -18.86 14.00 -6.07
CA ASN A 68 -18.80 15.00 -5.00
C ASN A 68 -18.74 16.44 -5.57
N ILE A 69 -17.96 16.68 -6.62
CA ILE A 69 -17.92 17.97 -7.32
C ILE A 69 -19.28 18.28 -7.94
N ALA A 70 -19.95 17.29 -8.54
CA ALA A 70 -21.28 17.47 -9.09
C ALA A 70 -22.29 17.83 -7.98
N LYS A 71 -22.23 17.16 -6.82
CA LYS A 71 -23.07 17.48 -5.64
C LYS A 71 -22.80 18.90 -5.14
N LEU A 72 -21.54 19.29 -4.99
CA LEU A 72 -21.11 20.61 -4.53
C LEU A 72 -21.48 21.76 -5.48
N ASN A 73 -21.55 21.50 -6.79
CA ASN A 73 -21.97 22.51 -7.77
C ASN A 73 -23.49 22.72 -7.82
N THR A 74 -24.29 21.92 -7.11
CA THR A 74 -25.72 22.16 -7.01
C THR A 74 -26.01 23.26 -5.97
N PRO A 75 -27.05 24.10 -6.19
CA PRO A 75 -27.43 25.14 -5.22
C PRO A 75 -27.77 24.57 -3.83
N ALA A 76 -28.31 23.34 -3.78
CA ALA A 76 -28.55 22.62 -2.53
C ALA A 76 -27.26 22.15 -1.83
N GLY A 77 -26.26 21.68 -2.59
CA GLY A 77 -24.97 21.25 -2.04
C GLY A 77 -24.09 22.40 -1.57
N VAL A 78 -24.16 23.57 -2.23
CA VAL A 78 -23.52 24.80 -1.74
C VAL A 78 -24.15 25.24 -0.42
N GLU A 79 -25.48 25.23 -0.32
CA GLU A 79 -26.20 25.57 0.90
C GLU A 79 -25.84 24.62 2.06
N GLU A 80 -25.85 23.31 1.82
CA GLU A 80 -25.48 22.27 2.81
C GLU A 80 -24.04 22.48 3.32
N THR A 81 -23.09 22.74 2.40
CA THR A 81 -21.68 22.95 2.76
C THR A 81 -21.47 24.24 3.58
N ILE A 82 -22.21 25.31 3.25
CA ILE A 82 -22.15 26.57 4.01
C ILE A 82 -22.74 26.38 5.42
N ARG A 83 -23.84 25.63 5.53
CA ARG A 83 -24.48 25.31 6.82
C ARG A 83 -23.57 24.48 7.71
N GLU A 84 -22.90 23.46 7.16
CA GLU A 84 -21.94 22.64 7.93
C GLU A 84 -20.67 23.41 8.32
N LYS A 85 -20.04 24.12 7.38
CA LYS A 85 -18.73 24.75 7.64
C LYS A 85 -18.83 26.04 8.44
N PHE A 86 -19.90 26.79 8.26
CA PHE A 86 -20.04 28.13 8.86
C PHE A 86 -21.21 28.24 9.83
N GLY A 87 -22.04 27.20 9.98
CA GLY A 87 -23.21 27.24 10.87
C GLY A 87 -24.27 28.25 10.44
N LEU A 88 -24.21 28.74 9.20
CA LEU A 88 -25.08 29.81 8.70
C LEU A 88 -26.39 29.20 8.19
N GLY A 89 -27.51 29.68 8.73
CA GLY A 89 -28.86 29.40 8.23
C GLY A 89 -29.31 30.42 7.17
N LYS A 90 -30.47 30.18 6.56
CA LYS A 90 -31.10 31.15 5.64
C LYS A 90 -31.55 32.40 6.40
N GLU A 91 -31.72 33.51 5.67
CA GLU A 91 -32.28 34.75 6.23
C GLU A 91 -33.63 34.45 6.90
N GLY A 92 -33.70 34.58 8.23
CA GLY A 92 -34.89 34.27 9.04
C GLY A 92 -34.79 33.01 9.92
N GLU A 93 -33.73 32.22 9.85
CA GLU A 93 -33.47 31.10 10.77
C GLU A 93 -32.67 31.56 12.01
N GLY A 94 -33.09 31.16 13.21
CA GLY A 94 -32.42 31.49 14.47
C GLY A 94 -31.35 30.48 14.87
N LEU A 95 -30.16 30.94 15.27
CA LEU A 95 -29.07 30.11 15.80
C LEU A 95 -29.26 29.88 17.31
N ILE A 96 -29.39 28.63 17.75
CA ILE A 96 -29.42 28.26 19.17
C ILE A 96 -28.00 27.83 19.56
N VAL A 97 -27.32 28.63 20.38
CA VAL A 97 -26.03 28.29 20.97
C VAL A 97 -26.28 27.75 22.37
N ILE A 98 -26.04 26.45 22.57
CA ILE A 98 -26.10 25.83 23.90
C ILE A 98 -24.79 26.19 24.62
N VAL A 99 -24.87 27.05 25.63
CA VAL A 99 -23.76 27.36 26.52
C VAL A 99 -23.93 26.48 27.76
N GLU A 100 -22.96 25.60 28.01
CA GLU A 100 -22.91 24.85 29.28
C GLU A 100 -22.58 25.81 30.42
N ASP A 101 -23.39 25.75 31.49
CA ASP A 101 -23.19 26.56 32.68
C ASP A 101 -21.93 26.05 33.41
N PRO A 102 -20.86 26.86 33.58
CA PRO A 102 -19.61 26.40 34.17
C PRO A 102 -19.76 25.90 35.63
N GLY A 103 -20.91 26.16 36.27
CA GLY A 103 -21.22 25.72 37.63
C GLY A 103 -21.69 24.27 37.79
N GLN A 104 -22.04 23.54 36.72
CA GLN A 104 -22.54 22.15 36.85
C GLN A 104 -21.47 21.06 36.66
N SER A 105 -20.30 21.42 36.14
CA SER A 105 -19.24 20.46 35.78
C SER A 105 -18.50 19.85 36.98
N GLU A 106 -18.59 20.47 38.17
CA GLU A 106 -17.86 20.04 39.37
C GLU A 106 -18.68 19.08 40.26
N GLU A 107 -20.02 19.16 40.23
CA GLU A 107 -20.87 18.27 41.05
C GLU A 107 -21.02 16.87 40.44
N ASP A 108 -20.90 16.74 39.11
CA ASP A 108 -21.00 15.44 38.43
C ASP A 108 -19.67 14.67 38.35
N LYS A 109 -18.53 15.36 38.44
CA LYS A 109 -17.20 14.72 38.51
C LYS A 109 -16.91 14.08 39.87
N ALA A 110 -17.46 14.62 40.96
CA ALA A 110 -17.27 14.09 42.31
C ALA A 110 -17.99 12.74 42.57
N LYS A 111 -18.95 12.34 41.73
CA LYS A 111 -19.68 11.05 41.87
C LYS A 111 -19.07 9.89 41.07
N ALA A 112 -18.16 10.16 40.13
CA ALA A 112 -17.62 9.15 39.21
C ALA A 112 -16.34 8.45 39.71
N GLU A 113 -15.67 8.95 40.75
CA GLU A 113 -14.40 8.36 41.23
C GLU A 113 -14.56 7.12 42.14
N GLY A 114 -15.79 6.78 42.55
CA GLY A 114 -16.05 5.73 43.54
C GLY A 114 -16.41 4.34 42.99
N GLY A 115 -16.71 4.18 41.70
CA GLY A 115 -17.41 2.99 41.20
C GLY A 115 -16.52 1.83 40.76
N PHE A 116 -15.59 2.07 39.83
CA PHE A 116 -14.86 0.99 39.16
C PHE A 116 -13.57 0.59 39.89
N PHE A 117 -12.80 1.58 40.36
CA PHE A 117 -11.49 1.35 40.98
C PHE A 117 -11.62 0.73 42.40
N SER A 118 -12.71 1.03 43.10
CA SER A 118 -13.01 0.48 44.44
C SER A 118 -13.37 -1.01 44.40
N PHE A 119 -13.97 -1.48 43.31
CA PHE A 119 -14.34 -2.89 43.10
C PHE A 119 -13.09 -3.78 42.90
N PHE A 120 -12.13 -3.34 42.07
CA PHE A 120 -10.89 -4.10 41.83
C PHE A 120 -10.01 -4.22 43.07
N LYS A 121 -9.95 -3.17 43.90
CA LYS A 121 -9.15 -3.19 45.15
C LYS A 121 -9.66 -4.20 46.17
N LYS A 122 -10.95 -4.55 46.15
CA LYS A 122 -11.54 -5.55 47.06
C LYS A 122 -11.35 -7.01 46.60
N LEU A 123 -11.03 -7.24 45.33
CA LEU A 123 -10.92 -8.59 44.75
C LEU A 123 -9.52 -9.21 44.92
N PHE A 124 -8.49 -8.38 45.11
CA PHE A 124 -7.09 -8.80 45.27
C PHE A 124 -6.60 -8.78 46.72
N ARG A 125 -7.51 -8.84 47.70
CA ARG A 125 -7.20 -9.04 49.12
C ARG A 125 -7.87 -10.29 49.64
#